data_AF-A0A3R7UMX0-F1
#
_entry.id   AF-A0A3R7UMX0-F1
#
_cell.length_a   1.000
_cell.length_b   1.000
_cell.length_c   1.000
_cell.angle_alpha   90.00
_cell.angle_beta   90.00
_cell.angle_gamma   90.00
#
_symmetry.space_group_name_H-M   'P 1'
#
loop_
_entity.id
_entity.type
_entity.pdbx_description
1 polymer ?
#
loop_
_entity_poly.entity_id
_entity_poly.type
_entity_poly.pdbx_seq_one_letter_code
_entity_poly.pdbx_strand_id
1 'polypeptide(L)' 'MTNSFLFLSLALGVATGALGGYIAEKKGRTQRFGFIIGFLFGFIGVFGLLLMAKKPSNDQLSDGSE' A
#
# COMPACT_ATOMS: atom_id res chain seq x y z
N MET A 1 12.10 -11.71 -9.37
CA MET A 1 11.25 -10.58 -9.82
C MET A 1 10.75 -9.72 -8.65
N THR A 2 11.50 -9.58 -7.55
CA THR A 2 11.00 -8.93 -6.32
C THR A 2 11.36 -7.43 -6.26
N ASN A 3 12.46 -7.03 -6.88
CA ASN A 3 12.95 -5.64 -6.85
C ASN A 3 11.97 -4.66 -7.51
N SER A 4 11.34 -5.03 -8.63
CA SER A 4 10.38 -4.18 -9.32
C SER A 4 9.15 -3.88 -8.46
N PHE A 5 8.68 -4.86 -7.67
CA PHE A 5 7.57 -4.68 -6.74
C PHE A 5 7.96 -3.74 -5.60
N LEU A 6 9.17 -3.88 -5.05
CA LEU A 6 9.69 -2.97 -4.03
C LEU A 6 9.81 -1.53 -4.55
N PHE A 7 10.33 -1.32 -5.76
CA PHE A 7 10.40 0.01 -6.35
C PHE A 7 9.02 0.61 -6.64
N LEU A 8 8.07 -0.20 -7.07
CA LEU A 8 6.69 0.25 -7.31
C LEU A 8 5.98 0.61 -5.99
N SER A 9 6.10 -0.22 -4.95
CA SER A 9 5.57 0.10 -3.62
C SER A 9 6.22 1.36 -3.03
N LEU A 10 7.53 1.54 -3.23
CA LEU A 10 8.23 2.73 -2.78
C LEU A 10 7.73 3.98 -3.54
N ALA A 11 7.61 3.89 -4.87
CA ALA A 11 7.10 4.99 -5.69
C ALA A 11 5.66 5.38 -5.30
N LEU A 12 4.78 4.39 -5.06
CA LEU A 12 3.42 4.63 -4.58
C LEU A 12 3.39 5.24 -3.17
N GLY A 13 4.28 4.78 -2.28
CA GLY A 13 4.45 5.35 -0.94
C GLY A 13 4.86 6.83 -1.02
N VAL A 14 5.87 7.15 -1.83
CA VAL A 14 6.35 8.52 -2.04
C VAL A 14 5.28 9.39 -2.69
N ALA A 15 4.54 8.88 -3.67
CA ALA A 15 3.44 9.61 -4.33
C ALA A 15 2.31 9.94 -3.34
N THR A 16 1.88 8.98 -2.52
CA THR A 16 0.87 9.18 -1.49
C THR A 16 1.37 10.13 -0.39
N GLY A 17 2.66 10.05 -0.05
CA GLY A 17 3.33 11.00 0.82
C GLY A 17 3.30 12.42 0.25
N ALA A 18 3.70 12.62 -1.00
CA ALA A 18 3.67 13.93 -1.64
C ALA A 18 2.25 14.53 -1.66
N LEU A 19 1.23 13.71 -1.95
CA LEU A 19 -0.17 14.11 -1.84
C LEU A 19 -0.58 14.49 -0.42
N GLY A 20 -0.19 13.71 0.58
CA GLY A 20 -0.44 14.02 1.99
C GLY A 20 0.24 15.32 2.43
N GLY A 21 1.47 15.56 1.95
CA GLY A 21 2.22 16.79 2.16
C GLY A 21 1.51 18.00 1.56
N TYR A 22 1.04 17.88 0.31
CA TYR A 22 0.26 18.90 -0.36
C TYR A 22 -1.04 19.23 0.39
N ILE A 23 -1.76 18.21 0.87
CA ILE A 23 -2.99 18.41 1.66
C ILE A 23 -2.70 19.12 3.00
N ALA A 24 -1.62 18.75 3.69
CA ALA A 24 -1.25 19.38 4.95
C ALA A 24 -0.82 20.84 4.76
N GLU A 25 -0.06 21.12 3.71
CA GLU A 25 0.35 22.48 3.34
C GLU A 25 -0.87 23.35 3.05
N LYS A 26 -1.84 22.83 2.29
CA LYS A 26 -3.11 23.53 2.02
C LYS A 26 -3.96 23.78 3.27
N LYS A 27 -3.73 23.03 4.35
CA LYS A 27 -4.43 23.14 5.64
C LYS A 27 -3.65 24.00 6.66
N GLY A 28 -2.56 24.66 6.24
CA GLY A 28 -1.72 25.50 7.11
C GLY A 28 -0.86 24.70 8.10
N ARG A 29 -0.69 23.39 7.88
CA ARG A 29 0.18 22.51 8.67
C ARG A 29 1.50 22.30 7.92
N THR A 30 2.54 21.92 8.64
CA THR A 30 3.86 21.64 8.05
C THR A 30 3.76 20.54 6.99
N GLN A 31 4.19 20.87 5.77
CA GLN A 31 4.23 19.95 4.62
C GLN A 31 4.88 18.59 4.97
N ARG A 32 5.99 18.61 5.72
CA ARG A 32 6.69 17.39 6.20
C ARG A 32 5.77 16.47 7.00
N PHE A 33 4.88 17.04 7.81
CA PHE A 33 3.96 16.27 8.63
C PHE A 33 2.92 15.56 7.76
N GLY A 34 2.38 16.26 6.75
CA GLY A 34 1.50 15.65 5.76
C GLY A 34 2.20 14.58 4.93
N PHE A 35 3.47 14.79 4.59
CA PHE A 35 4.27 13.82 3.86
C PHE A 35 4.44 12.52 4.63
N ILE A 36 4.84 12.61 5.91
CA ILE A 36 5.03 11.43 6.77
C ILE A 36 3.72 10.66 6.94
N ILE A 37 2.61 11.36 7.20
CA ILE A 37 1.29 10.75 7.36
C ILE A 37 0.84 10.08 6.06
N GLY A 38 0.93 10.78 4.93
CA GLY A 38 0.55 10.23 3.62
C GLY A 38 1.43 9.05 3.20
N PHE A 39 2.72 9.10 3.51
CA PHE A 39 3.67 8.02 3.22
C PHE A 39 3.36 6.77 4.06
N LEU A 40 3.10 6.93 5.36
CA LEU A 40 2.66 5.83 6.24
C LEU A 40 1.34 5.23 5.74
N PHE A 41 0.38 6.05 5.33
CA PHE A 41 -0.90 5.60 4.80
C PHE A 41 -0.74 4.80 3.49
N GLY A 42 0.17 5.23 2.61
CA GLY A 42 0.55 4.50 1.41
C GLY A 42 1.10 3.11 1.73
N PHE A 43 1.98 3.00 2.75
CA PHE A 43 2.49 1.71 3.22
C PHE A 43 1.39 0.81 3.81
N ILE A 44 0.46 1.39 4.57
CA ILE A 44 -0.71 0.67 5.10
C ILE A 44 -1.58 0.13 3.97
N GLY A 45 -1.76 0.89 2.88
CA GLY A 45 -2.48 0.44 1.68
C GLY A 45 -1.83 -0.77 1.01
N VAL A 46 -0.50 -0.74 0.84
CA VAL A 46 0.26 -1.89 0.30
C VAL A 46 0.19 -3.08 1.24
N PHE A 47 0.35 -2.88 2.56
CA PHE A 47 0.24 -3.93 3.57
C PHE A 47 -1.16 -4.55 3.65
N GLY A 48 -2.20 -3.73 3.54
CA GLY A 48 -3.59 -4.18 3.50
C GLY A 48 -3.86 -5.04 2.28
N LEU A 49 -3.35 -4.65 1.11
CA LEU A 49 -3.43 -5.47 -0.10
C LEU A 49 -2.68 -6.80 0.06
N LEU A 50 -1.50 -6.78 0.67
CA LEU A 50 -0.70 -7.98 0.95
C LEU A 50 -1.43 -8.94 1.91
N LEU A 51 -2.06 -8.42 2.96
CA LEU A 51 -2.86 -9.21 3.91
C LEU A 51 -4.13 -9.78 3.25
N MET A 52 -4.79 -9.00 2.39
CA MET A 52 -6.00 -9.43 1.69
C MET A 52 -5.73 -10.41 0.55
N ALA A 53 -4.57 -10.29 -0.12
CA ALA A 53 -4.08 -11.27 -1.09
C ALA A 53 -3.78 -12.63 -0.44
N LYS A 54 -3.60 -12.69 0.88
CA LYS A 54 -3.52 -13.92 1.66
C LYS A 54 -4.93 -14.45 2.00
N LYS A 55 -5.86 -14.43 1.05
CA LYS A 55 -7.04 -15.29 1.11
C LYS A 55 -6.58 -16.70 0.73
N PRO A 56 -6.79 -17.73 1.55
CA PRO A 56 -6.44 -19.09 1.16
C PRO A 56 -7.28 -19.45 -0.08
N SER A 57 -6.60 -19.80 -1.17
CA SER A 57 -7.18 -20.59 -2.26
C SER A 57 -7.53 -21.95 -1.68
N ASN A 58 -8.67 -22.08 -1.00
CA ASN A 58 -9.23 -23.37 -0.62
C ASN A 58 -10.28 -23.84 -1.63
N ASP A 59 -10.05 -23.52 -2.90
CA ASP A 59 -10.80 -24.02 -4.03
C ASP A 59 -9.82 -24.75 -4.94
N GLN A 60 -9.48 -25.99 -4.57
CA GLN A 60 -9.18 -27.13 -5.46
C GLN A 60 -8.61 -28.31 -4.66
N LEU A 61 -9.46 -29.25 -4.27
CA LEU A 61 -9.40 -30.69 -4.63
C LEU A 61 -10.31 -31.50 -3.69
N SER A 62 -11.51 -31.83 -4.17
CA SER A 62 -12.12 -33.17 -4.03
C SER A 62 -13.39 -33.23 -4.88
N ASP A 63 -13.24 -33.06 -6.18
CA ASP A 63 -14.08 -33.75 -7.15
C ASP A 63 -13.22 -34.88 -7.73
N GLY A 64 -13.67 -36.12 -7.59
CA GLY A 64 -12.90 -37.31 -7.95
C GLY A 64 -13.26 -38.54 -7.11
N SER A 65 -14.38 -39.18 -7.48
CA SER A 65 -14.58 -40.64 -7.61
C SER A 65 -14.05 -41.58 -6.52
N GLU A 66 -14.97 -42.22 -5.78
CA GLU A 66 -15.29 -43.68 -5.82
C GLU A 66 -16.52 -43.99 -4.95
#